data_AF-A0A926YLQ3-F1
#
_entry.id   AF-A0A926YLQ3-F1
#
_cell.length_a   1.000
_cell.length_b   1.000
_cell.length_c   1.000
_cell.angle_alpha   90.00
_cell.angle_beta   90.00
_cell.angle_gamma   90.00
#
_symmetry.space_group_name_H-M   'P 1'
#
loop_
_entity.id
_entity.type
_entity.pdbx_description
1 polymer ?
#
loop_
_entity_poly.entity_id
_entity_poly.type
_entity_poly.pdbx_seq_one_letter_code
_entity_poly.pdbx_strand_id
1 'polypeptide(L)'
;MSQENKLQRVGILVVHGIGEQCQFEHLEEVVRNITSALQTDTNITSAQVNINVSKDAPYRAQQQTWRGEGTPTAIIEVIDTSNKQTNLEFREVWWSDLDEPNSIKTLLSFWTWGLSLWTKPRYERRTDTKNPNTEVPRNPDRRLPGRDCKEAKEHLPEEGEPVYLIHRVYLLVVSLVVLLLLPFLWVLGRVLRSLLGLEIRPDLLVEYLGDVKLYQQDAREGKGPLVDLGKAPPRFSIRRRFIKALVEMSLEKYDSWYILSHSLGTVVAFNGLMEVETALPRYLDQKLWKRWCRKHPGQVKGQLTAAQKEAQKYLLPQHPSWLSHDNDDIISRKELFRNLKGFLTYGSPLSKFAVLWPLVVPLNIDESVFREDFEWINVFDPTDPVSDFTRFFDSKNGKDAPLTPKEIPYKAEKIHLLSHGQYLTYNPKRKHPLVCQVSQWLLTGEKFKKPQIQKDDFPSHLGWPDPKLADGDKDSPIVSFYFGLGIFVWFLLGAIISFVLSQLVPLLLAQIPQLLAQFGLTTAIIDKALLQSSDFLSNPLFYVFIAACTTFIIGLVVRALGLNKNRGIQPETRNTNSI
;
A
#
# COMPACT_ATOMS: atom_id res chain seq x y z
N MET A 1 -20.31 -36.59 30.09
CA MET A 1 -19.04 -35.81 30.11
C MET A 1 -19.35 -34.47 29.46
N SER A 2 -19.40 -33.39 30.23
CA SER A 2 -19.50 -32.03 29.66
C SER A 2 -18.26 -31.83 28.80
N GLN A 3 -18.43 -31.56 27.50
CA GLN A 3 -17.33 -31.06 26.69
C GLN A 3 -16.87 -29.77 27.38
N GLU A 4 -15.68 -29.80 27.96
CA GLU A 4 -15.04 -28.62 28.51
C GLU A 4 -14.96 -27.60 27.36
N ASN A 5 -15.65 -26.47 27.50
CA ASN A 5 -15.72 -25.43 26.46
C ASN A 5 -14.31 -24.90 26.22
N LYS A 6 -13.58 -25.55 25.32
CA LYS A 6 -12.22 -25.20 24.96
C LYS A 6 -12.25 -23.78 24.37
N LEU A 7 -11.60 -22.85 25.05
CA LEU A 7 -11.40 -21.48 24.59
C LEU A 7 -10.78 -21.50 23.17
N GLN A 8 -11.50 -20.94 22.20
CA GLN A 8 -10.98 -20.79 20.85
C GLN A 8 -10.17 -19.48 20.75
N ARG A 9 -8.97 -19.54 20.17
CA ARG A 9 -8.11 -18.36 19.99
C ARG A 9 -7.86 -18.12 18.50
N VAL A 10 -8.30 -16.96 18.02
CA VAL A 10 -8.14 -16.53 16.63
C VAL A 10 -7.19 -15.34 16.59
N GLY A 11 -6.11 -15.44 15.83
CA GLY A 11 -5.18 -14.33 15.63
C GLY A 11 -5.59 -13.44 14.46
N ILE A 12 -5.47 -12.11 14.60
CA ILE A 12 -5.75 -11.15 13.53
C ILE A 12 -4.55 -10.20 13.40
N LEU A 13 -3.89 -10.24 12.25
CA LEU A 13 -2.82 -9.30 11.92
C LEU A 13 -3.37 -8.17 11.05
N VAL A 14 -3.46 -6.97 11.61
CA VAL A 14 -3.90 -5.76 10.92
C VAL A 14 -2.67 -5.07 10.31
N VAL A 15 -2.71 -4.82 9.01
CA VAL A 15 -1.61 -4.23 8.24
C VAL A 15 -2.15 -3.06 7.43
N HIS A 16 -1.83 -1.83 7.82
CA HIS A 16 -2.28 -0.62 7.15
C HIS A 16 -1.09 0.22 6.73
N GLY A 17 -1.21 0.97 5.64
CA GLY A 17 -0.09 1.71 5.07
C GLY A 17 -0.42 3.15 4.76
N ILE A 18 -0.87 3.91 5.76
CA ILE A 18 -1.27 5.31 5.57
C ILE A 18 -0.74 6.20 6.70
N GLY A 19 0.03 7.22 6.32
CA GLY A 19 -0.05 8.61 6.78
C GLY A 19 -0.09 8.89 8.30
N GLU A 20 -0.63 10.07 8.67
CA GLU A 20 -0.61 10.67 10.04
C GLU A 20 -1.14 9.79 11.18
N GLN A 21 -1.67 8.60 10.88
CA GLN A 21 -2.16 7.67 11.88
C GLN A 21 -1.02 7.25 12.80
N CYS A 22 -1.13 7.68 14.05
CA CYS A 22 -0.22 7.24 15.08
C CYS A 22 -0.42 5.75 15.37
N GLN A 23 0.56 5.14 16.02
CA GLN A 23 0.49 3.72 16.38
C GLN A 23 -0.82 3.42 17.13
N PHE A 24 -1.52 2.36 16.71
CA PHE A 24 -2.80 1.83 17.19
C PHE A 24 -4.08 2.57 16.80
N GLU A 25 -4.04 3.70 16.09
CA GLU A 25 -5.29 4.40 15.71
C GLU A 25 -6.13 3.57 14.72
N HIS A 26 -5.50 3.00 13.69
CA HIS A 26 -6.19 2.14 12.72
C HIS A 26 -6.64 0.83 13.35
N LEU A 27 -5.79 0.23 14.20
CA LEU A 27 -6.17 -0.94 15.00
C LEU A 27 -7.42 -0.68 15.84
N GLU A 28 -7.47 0.44 16.56
CA GLU A 28 -8.61 0.80 17.40
C GLU A 28 -9.87 1.01 16.57
N GLU A 29 -9.77 1.65 15.40
CA GLU A 29 -10.88 1.78 14.45
C GLU A 29 -11.41 0.42 14.01
N VAL A 30 -10.52 -0.49 13.58
CA VAL A 30 -10.91 -1.85 13.15
C VAL A 30 -11.56 -2.63 14.30
N VAL A 31 -10.94 -2.62 15.49
CA VAL A 31 -11.46 -3.32 16.69
C VAL A 31 -12.83 -2.77 17.08
N ARG A 32 -12.98 -1.44 17.15
CA ARG A 32 -14.24 -0.78 17.50
C ARG A 32 -15.36 -1.18 16.53
N ASN A 33 -15.10 -1.12 15.23
CA ASN A 33 -16.11 -1.45 14.23
C ASN A 33 -16.47 -2.94 14.23
N ILE A 34 -15.51 -3.84 14.43
CA ILE A 34 -15.76 -5.29 14.58
C ILE A 34 -16.59 -5.56 15.83
N THR A 35 -16.24 -4.96 16.97
CA THR A 35 -17.01 -5.09 18.22
C THR A 35 -18.44 -4.57 18.05
N SER A 36 -18.62 -3.38 17.45
CA SER A 36 -19.96 -2.85 17.19
C SER A 36 -20.79 -3.77 16.30
N ALA A 37 -20.18 -4.35 15.26
CA ALA A 37 -20.86 -5.34 14.42
C ALA A 37 -21.26 -6.60 15.20
N LEU A 38 -20.37 -7.13 16.05
CA LEU A 38 -20.63 -8.31 16.89
C LEU A 38 -21.72 -8.06 17.93
N GLN A 39 -21.76 -6.88 18.54
CA GLN A 39 -22.78 -6.49 19.54
C GLN A 39 -24.19 -6.41 18.96
N THR A 40 -24.32 -6.28 17.64
CA THR A 40 -25.61 -6.26 16.95
C THR A 40 -26.04 -7.63 16.41
N ASP A 41 -25.19 -8.65 16.52
CA ASP A 41 -25.50 -9.99 16.08
C ASP A 41 -26.30 -10.75 17.14
N THR A 42 -27.48 -11.25 16.79
CA THR A 42 -28.38 -11.95 17.71
C THR A 42 -27.85 -13.29 18.20
N ASN A 43 -26.84 -13.86 17.54
CA ASN A 43 -26.19 -15.10 17.98
C ASN A 43 -25.07 -14.86 19.01
N ILE A 44 -24.79 -13.59 19.34
CA ILE A 44 -23.74 -13.20 20.28
C ILE A 44 -24.39 -12.70 21.57
N THR A 45 -24.06 -13.34 22.68
CA THR A 45 -24.52 -12.97 24.02
C THR A 45 -23.73 -11.77 24.54
N SER A 46 -22.41 -11.78 24.35
CA SER A 46 -21.54 -10.66 24.73
C SER A 46 -20.30 -10.56 23.85
N ALA A 47 -19.85 -9.32 23.63
CA ALA A 47 -18.58 -9.00 23.00
C ALA A 47 -17.91 -7.87 23.80
N GLN A 48 -16.77 -8.17 24.43
CA GLN A 48 -16.04 -7.25 25.30
C GLN A 48 -14.62 -7.03 24.76
N VAL A 49 -14.10 -5.80 24.88
CA VAL A 49 -12.77 -5.44 24.42
C VAL A 49 -11.83 -5.31 25.61
N ASN A 50 -10.78 -6.13 25.61
CA ASN A 50 -9.68 -6.07 26.55
C ASN A 50 -8.45 -5.50 25.82
N ILE A 51 -7.98 -4.33 26.26
CA ILE A 51 -6.81 -3.67 25.71
C ILE A 51 -5.61 -4.02 26.58
N ASN A 52 -4.61 -4.68 26.00
CA ASN A 52 -3.35 -4.93 26.68
C ASN A 52 -2.47 -3.69 26.51
N VAL A 53 -2.37 -2.90 27.58
CA VAL A 53 -1.43 -1.76 27.61
C VAL A 53 -0.02 -2.34 27.77
N SER A 54 0.71 -2.47 26.64
CA SER A 54 2.12 -2.81 26.71
C SER A 54 2.89 -1.67 27.37
N LYS A 55 3.94 -1.98 28.14
CA LYS A 55 4.84 -0.97 28.70
C LYS A 55 5.71 -0.30 27.63
N ASP A 56 5.75 -0.86 26.43
CA ASP A 56 6.78 -0.54 25.48
C ASP A 56 6.44 0.71 24.65
N ALA A 57 5.20 0.90 24.18
CA ALA A 57 4.78 2.10 23.44
C ALA A 57 3.44 2.66 23.96
N PRO A 58 3.35 3.97 24.24
CA PRO A 58 2.07 4.59 24.57
C PRO A 58 1.13 4.60 23.35
N TYR A 59 -0.18 4.66 23.61
CA TYR A 59 -1.16 4.96 22.57
C TYR A 59 -0.77 6.25 21.83
N ARG A 60 -0.92 6.25 20.50
CA ARG A 60 -0.49 7.33 19.61
C ARG A 60 1.02 7.62 19.65
N ALA A 61 1.86 6.63 19.92
CA ALA A 61 3.30 6.79 19.80
C ALA A 61 3.68 7.22 18.36
N GLN A 62 4.54 8.25 18.28
CA GLN A 62 5.13 8.72 17.03
C GLN A 62 6.32 7.86 16.57
N GLN A 63 6.77 6.94 17.42
CA GLN A 63 7.87 6.03 17.15
C GLN A 63 7.51 4.65 17.63
N GLN A 64 7.83 3.64 16.82
CA GLN A 64 7.72 2.27 17.28
C GLN A 64 8.83 2.05 18.29
N THR A 65 8.47 1.77 19.53
CA THR A 65 9.47 1.31 20.49
C THR A 65 9.78 -0.16 20.25
N TRP A 66 10.98 -0.54 20.66
CA TRP A 66 11.52 -1.87 20.38
C TRP A 66 10.96 -2.90 21.35
N ARG A 67 9.71 -3.30 21.12
CA ARG A 67 8.97 -4.50 21.55
C ARG A 67 7.50 -4.09 21.70
N GLY A 68 6.56 -4.92 21.26
CA GLY A 68 5.49 -5.30 22.18
C GLY A 68 5.96 -6.64 22.71
N GLU A 69 5.73 -6.96 23.98
CA GLU A 69 6.21 -8.20 24.64
C GLU A 69 5.61 -9.51 24.09
N GLY A 70 5.36 -9.61 22.79
CA GLY A 70 4.74 -10.76 22.15
C GLY A 70 3.27 -10.92 22.53
N THR A 71 2.66 -9.98 23.24
CA THR A 71 1.23 -9.99 23.58
C THR A 71 0.40 -9.32 22.47
N PRO A 72 -0.83 -9.79 22.22
CA PRO A 72 -1.78 -9.09 21.36
C PRO A 72 -2.10 -7.73 21.95
N THR A 73 -2.27 -6.71 21.12
CA THR A 73 -2.56 -5.34 21.56
C THR A 73 -4.01 -5.20 22.05
N ALA A 74 -4.95 -5.82 21.33
CA ALA A 74 -6.36 -5.81 21.68
C ALA A 74 -6.94 -7.21 21.56
N ILE A 75 -7.83 -7.56 22.47
CA ILE A 75 -8.54 -8.85 22.49
C ILE A 75 -10.04 -8.55 22.53
N ILE A 76 -10.81 -9.08 21.58
CA ILE A 76 -12.26 -9.11 21.68
C ILE A 76 -12.65 -10.49 22.21
N GLU A 77 -13.18 -10.53 23.41
CA GLU A 77 -13.76 -11.73 24.00
C GLU A 77 -15.23 -11.82 23.59
N VAL A 78 -15.57 -12.91 22.88
CA VAL A 78 -16.89 -13.15 22.32
C VAL A 78 -17.49 -14.39 22.97
N ILE A 79 -18.68 -14.26 23.55
CA ILE A 79 -19.48 -15.38 24.06
C ILE A 79 -20.74 -15.48 23.19
N ASP A 80 -20.89 -16.59 22.49
CA ASP A 80 -22.08 -16.84 21.67
C ASP A 80 -23.28 -17.36 22.50
N THR A 81 -24.43 -17.55 21.86
CA THR A 81 -25.64 -18.10 22.50
C THR A 81 -25.50 -19.56 22.93
N SER A 82 -24.47 -20.27 22.47
CA SER A 82 -24.12 -21.62 22.90
C SER A 82 -23.13 -21.63 24.07
N ASN A 83 -22.80 -20.45 24.63
CA ASN A 83 -21.81 -20.26 25.70
C ASN A 83 -20.39 -20.68 25.29
N LYS A 84 -20.08 -20.70 23.99
CA LYS A 84 -18.73 -20.91 23.48
C LYS A 84 -17.98 -19.60 23.52
N GLN A 85 -16.80 -19.63 24.13
CA GLN A 85 -15.92 -18.47 24.23
C GLN A 85 -14.87 -18.48 23.11
N THR A 86 -14.77 -17.35 22.41
CA THR A 86 -13.76 -17.12 21.38
C THR A 86 -13.03 -15.80 21.64
N ASN A 87 -11.70 -15.84 21.63
CA ASN A 87 -10.85 -14.66 21.72
C ASN A 87 -10.33 -14.29 20.34
N LEU A 88 -10.72 -13.11 19.87
CA LEU A 88 -10.15 -12.49 18.67
C LEU A 88 -8.97 -11.59 19.10
N GLU A 89 -7.75 -12.02 18.82
CA GLU A 89 -6.52 -11.38 19.28
C GLU A 89 -5.86 -10.58 18.16
N PHE A 90 -5.88 -9.25 18.28
CA PHE A 90 -5.42 -8.33 17.26
C PHE A 90 -3.98 -7.86 17.50
N ARG A 91 -3.22 -7.79 16.40
CA ARG A 91 -1.88 -7.19 16.33
C ARG A 91 -1.81 -6.24 15.16
N GLU A 92 -1.05 -5.17 15.31
CA GLU A 92 -0.85 -4.18 14.26
C GLU A 92 0.59 -4.23 13.72
N VAL A 93 0.72 -4.11 12.40
CA VAL A 93 1.99 -3.78 11.74
C VAL A 93 1.94 -2.32 11.32
N TRP A 94 2.82 -1.52 11.90
CA TRP A 94 2.87 -0.07 11.73
C TRP A 94 4.29 0.41 11.37
N TRP A 95 4.41 1.45 10.52
CA TRP A 95 5.70 1.94 10.03
C TRP A 95 5.79 3.43 9.68
N SER A 96 4.84 4.28 10.09
CA SER A 96 4.92 5.71 9.74
C SER A 96 6.03 6.47 10.47
N ASP A 97 6.68 5.91 11.50
CA ASP A 97 7.95 6.44 12.02
C ASP A 97 9.11 6.36 11.01
N LEU A 98 8.95 5.55 9.96
CA LEU A 98 9.86 5.56 8.83
C LEU A 98 9.59 6.71 7.85
N ASP A 99 8.61 7.58 8.09
CA ASP A 99 8.34 8.70 7.20
C ASP A 99 9.41 9.79 7.31
N GLU A 100 9.49 10.63 6.29
CA GLU A 100 10.31 11.83 6.33
C GLU A 100 9.51 12.93 7.06
N PRO A 101 10.11 13.63 8.05
CA PRO A 101 9.43 14.73 8.72
C PRO A 101 9.03 15.77 7.67
N ASN A 102 7.90 16.42 7.92
CA ASN A 102 7.41 17.50 7.09
C ASN A 102 8.45 18.62 7.04
N SER A 103 9.10 18.75 5.88
CA SER A 103 10.13 19.76 5.62
C SER A 103 10.01 20.22 4.17
N ILE A 104 10.51 21.43 3.89
CA ILE A 104 10.55 21.96 2.51
C ILE A 104 11.32 21.01 1.59
N LYS A 105 12.40 20.39 2.09
CA LYS A 105 13.18 19.39 1.34
C LYS A 105 12.34 18.16 1.01
N THR A 106 11.60 17.62 1.98
CA THR A 106 10.69 16.47 1.79
C THR A 106 9.62 16.79 0.75
N LEU A 107 9.03 17.98 0.83
CA LEU A 107 8.01 18.48 -0.10
C LEU A 107 8.56 18.64 -1.53
N LEU A 108 9.71 19.29 -1.70
CA LEU A 108 10.36 19.42 -3.01
C LEU A 108 10.76 18.05 -3.58
N SER A 109 11.24 17.14 -2.73
CA SER A 109 11.56 15.76 -3.10
C SER A 109 10.31 15.00 -3.53
N PHE A 110 9.17 15.21 -2.87
CA PHE A 110 7.88 14.62 -3.24
C PHE A 110 7.43 15.10 -4.62
N TRP A 111 7.41 16.41 -4.86
CA TRP A 111 7.04 16.98 -6.16
C TRP A 111 7.99 16.54 -7.27
N THR A 112 9.30 16.58 -7.03
CA THR A 112 10.31 16.12 -7.99
C THR A 112 10.10 14.65 -8.35
N TRP A 113 9.77 13.80 -7.37
CA TRP A 113 9.44 12.40 -7.61
C TRP A 113 8.16 12.24 -8.44
N GLY A 114 7.05 12.86 -8.01
CA GLY A 114 5.75 12.72 -8.66
C GLY A 114 5.73 13.25 -10.09
N LEU A 115 6.38 14.40 -10.34
CA LEU A 115 6.47 15.02 -11.66
C LEU A 115 7.45 14.32 -12.59
N SER A 116 8.38 13.51 -12.07
CA SER A 116 9.34 12.76 -12.88
C SER A 116 8.90 11.33 -13.20
N LEU A 117 7.76 10.85 -12.68
CA LEU A 117 7.30 9.47 -12.86
C LEU A 117 7.23 9.06 -14.34
N TRP A 118 6.79 9.95 -15.24
CA TRP A 118 6.72 9.70 -16.68
C TRP A 118 8.09 9.43 -17.35
N THR A 119 9.17 9.95 -16.76
CA THR A 119 10.54 9.74 -17.25
C THR A 119 11.19 8.50 -16.69
N LYS A 120 10.68 7.96 -15.58
CA LYS A 120 11.30 6.78 -14.99
C LYS A 120 11.29 5.67 -16.03
N PRO A 121 12.40 4.94 -16.21
CA PRO A 121 12.29 3.65 -16.87
C PRO A 121 11.24 2.86 -16.09
N ARG A 122 10.47 2.01 -16.76
CA ARG A 122 9.76 0.97 -16.00
C ARG A 122 10.82 0.27 -15.15
N TYR A 123 10.43 -0.44 -14.09
CA TYR A 123 11.32 -1.44 -13.49
C TYR A 123 11.51 -2.61 -14.49
N GLU A 124 11.91 -2.27 -15.72
CA GLU A 124 12.43 -3.12 -16.75
C GLU A 124 13.74 -3.65 -16.21
N ARG A 125 13.74 -4.98 -16.13
CA ARG A 125 14.91 -5.80 -15.93
C ARG A 125 16.05 -5.16 -16.71
N ARG A 126 17.13 -4.76 -16.03
CA ARG A 126 18.40 -4.48 -16.69
C ARG A 126 18.94 -5.85 -17.12
N THR A 127 18.34 -6.45 -18.14
CA THR A 127 19.07 -7.32 -19.04
C THR A 127 20.04 -6.38 -19.71
N ASP A 128 21.23 -6.24 -19.14
CA ASP A 128 22.32 -5.74 -19.94
C ASP A 128 22.57 -6.83 -20.98
N THR A 129 21.81 -6.78 -22.08
CA THR A 129 21.82 -7.78 -23.17
C THR A 129 23.22 -7.92 -23.79
N LYS A 130 24.11 -6.99 -23.47
CA LYS A 130 25.52 -7.00 -23.86
C LYS A 130 26.41 -7.87 -22.97
N ASN A 131 25.97 -8.29 -21.79
CA ASN A 131 26.75 -9.17 -20.92
C ASN A 131 25.86 -10.13 -20.10
N PRO A 132 25.57 -11.34 -20.61
CA PRO A 132 24.76 -12.34 -19.92
C PRO A 132 25.31 -12.75 -18.54
N ASN A 133 26.58 -12.47 -18.26
CA ASN A 133 27.20 -12.71 -16.95
C ASN A 133 26.94 -11.61 -15.91
N THR A 134 26.27 -10.51 -16.30
CA THR A 134 25.88 -9.42 -15.38
C THR A 134 24.37 -9.38 -15.09
N GLU A 135 23.62 -10.38 -15.58
CA GLU A 135 22.26 -10.57 -15.11
C GLU A 135 22.30 -10.79 -13.60
N VAL A 136 21.74 -9.83 -12.84
CA VAL A 136 21.42 -10.07 -11.43
C VAL A 136 20.64 -11.38 -11.41
N PRO A 137 21.13 -12.44 -10.75
CA PRO A 137 20.54 -13.77 -10.85
C PRO A 137 19.04 -13.66 -10.53
N ARG A 138 18.20 -14.12 -11.46
CA ARG A 138 16.78 -14.28 -11.15
C ARG A 138 16.73 -15.12 -9.88
N ASN A 139 16.03 -14.62 -8.85
CA ASN A 139 15.65 -15.52 -7.78
C ASN A 139 14.75 -16.58 -8.44
N PRO A 140 15.20 -17.85 -8.54
CA PRO A 140 14.49 -18.86 -9.29
C PRO A 140 13.11 -19.16 -8.70
N ASP A 141 12.87 -18.78 -7.45
CA ASP A 141 11.63 -19.02 -6.72
C ASP A 141 10.60 -17.89 -6.89
N ARG A 142 10.85 -16.91 -7.77
CA ARG A 142 9.96 -15.76 -8.00
C ARG A 142 9.57 -15.58 -9.46
N ARG A 143 8.32 -15.19 -9.68
CA ARG A 143 7.77 -14.73 -10.96
C ARG A 143 7.20 -13.32 -10.83
N LEU A 144 7.06 -12.62 -11.96
CA LEU A 144 6.39 -11.33 -12.00
C LEU A 144 4.88 -11.52 -12.19
N PRO A 145 4.05 -10.62 -11.63
CA PRO A 145 2.61 -10.63 -11.86
C PRO A 145 2.28 -10.44 -13.35
N GLY A 146 1.18 -11.05 -13.79
CA GLY A 146 0.68 -10.96 -15.16
C GLY A 146 1.46 -11.70 -16.25
N ARG A 147 2.58 -12.37 -15.97
CA ARG A 147 3.33 -13.09 -17.03
C ARG A 147 2.61 -14.30 -17.59
N ASP A 148 1.92 -15.02 -16.71
CA ASP A 148 1.30 -16.29 -17.06
C ASP A 148 -0.17 -16.09 -17.49
N CYS A 149 -0.72 -14.90 -17.31
CA CYS A 149 -2.12 -14.60 -17.61
C CYS A 149 -2.22 -14.10 -19.06
N LYS A 150 -2.99 -14.80 -19.90
CA LYS A 150 -3.22 -14.41 -21.31
C LYS A 150 -3.67 -12.96 -21.43
N GLU A 151 -4.59 -12.53 -20.57
CA GLU A 151 -5.10 -11.16 -20.51
C GLU A 151 -4.01 -10.14 -20.22
N ALA A 152 -3.08 -10.47 -19.32
CA ALA A 152 -1.99 -9.58 -18.98
C ALA A 152 -0.92 -9.54 -20.07
N LYS A 153 -0.77 -10.56 -20.93
CA LYS A 153 0.07 -10.46 -22.13
C LYS A 153 -0.48 -9.50 -23.18
N GLU A 154 -1.80 -9.33 -23.24
CA GLU A 154 -2.42 -8.33 -24.14
C GLU A 154 -2.24 -6.89 -23.62
N HIS A 155 -2.08 -6.71 -22.31
CA HIS A 155 -2.04 -5.39 -21.66
C HIS A 155 -0.65 -5.00 -21.13
N LEU A 156 0.23 -5.97 -20.93
CA LEU A 156 1.62 -5.76 -20.56
C LEU A 156 2.47 -5.96 -21.82
N PRO A 157 3.23 -4.92 -22.24
CA PRO A 157 4.16 -5.05 -23.36
C PRO A 157 5.12 -6.21 -23.14
N GLU A 158 5.48 -6.90 -24.23
CA GLU A 158 6.49 -7.96 -24.20
C GLU A 158 7.83 -7.46 -23.64
N GLU A 159 8.64 -8.37 -23.08
CA GLU A 159 9.96 -8.02 -22.51
C GLU A 159 10.83 -7.28 -23.55
N GLY A 160 11.13 -6.01 -23.29
CA GLY A 160 12.01 -5.20 -24.13
C GLY A 160 11.31 -4.20 -25.05
N GLU A 161 9.97 -4.22 -25.12
CA GLU A 161 9.26 -3.13 -25.80
C GLU A 161 9.28 -1.85 -24.93
N PRO A 162 9.68 -0.70 -25.50
CA PRO A 162 9.65 0.55 -24.77
C PRO A 162 8.24 0.80 -24.26
N VAL A 163 8.09 1.19 -22.99
CA VAL A 163 6.82 1.70 -22.44
C VAL A 163 6.10 2.49 -23.53
N TYR A 164 4.95 1.99 -24.01
CA TYR A 164 4.22 2.66 -25.08
C TYR A 164 4.12 4.13 -24.73
N LEU A 165 4.47 5.01 -25.67
CA LEU A 165 4.46 6.46 -25.49
C LEU A 165 3.18 6.92 -24.75
N ILE A 166 2.05 6.27 -25.04
CA ILE A 166 0.76 6.40 -24.35
C ILE A 166 0.85 6.31 -22.82
N HIS A 167 1.52 5.32 -22.23
CA HIS A 167 1.60 5.17 -20.77
C HIS A 167 2.46 6.26 -20.14
N ARG A 168 3.53 6.70 -20.83
CA ARG A 168 4.34 7.83 -20.37
C ARG A 168 3.55 9.13 -20.45
N VAL A 169 2.81 9.34 -21.52
CA VAL A 169 1.89 10.47 -21.68
C VAL A 169 0.81 10.43 -20.60
N TYR A 170 0.26 9.26 -20.29
CA TYR A 170 -0.71 9.09 -19.21
C TYR A 170 -0.13 9.48 -17.86
N LEU A 171 1.06 8.98 -17.50
CA LEU A 171 1.75 9.38 -16.27
C LEU A 171 2.06 10.88 -16.26
N LEU A 172 2.45 11.46 -17.39
CA LEU A 172 2.69 12.90 -17.53
C LEU A 172 1.41 13.70 -17.25
N VAL A 173 0.27 13.27 -17.81
CA VAL A 173 -1.04 13.89 -17.59
C VAL A 173 -1.46 13.75 -16.12
N VAL A 174 -1.29 12.58 -15.52
CA VAL A 174 -1.58 12.38 -14.08
C VAL A 174 -0.71 13.29 -13.22
N SER A 175 0.59 13.36 -13.49
CA SER A 175 1.51 14.28 -12.80
C SER A 175 1.07 15.74 -12.94
N LEU A 176 0.62 16.15 -14.13
CA LEU A 176 0.11 17.48 -14.41
C LEU A 176 -1.18 17.78 -13.64
N VAL A 177 -2.12 16.85 -13.63
CA VAL A 177 -3.38 16.97 -12.88
C VAL A 177 -3.09 17.11 -11.39
N VAL A 178 -2.22 16.27 -10.83
CA VAL A 178 -1.84 16.34 -9.41
C VAL A 178 -1.18 17.69 -9.07
N LEU A 179 -0.33 18.22 -9.96
CA LEU A 179 0.32 19.54 -9.80
C LEU A 179 -0.68 20.69 -9.71
N LEU A 180 -1.71 20.68 -10.57
CA LEU A 180 -2.74 21.72 -10.58
C LEU A 180 -3.73 21.53 -9.45
N LEU A 181 -4.08 20.28 -9.16
CA LEU A 181 -5.15 19.92 -8.24
C LEU A 181 -4.79 20.19 -6.78
N LEU A 182 -3.65 19.72 -6.31
CA LEU A 182 -3.34 19.75 -4.88
C LEU A 182 -3.30 21.18 -4.31
N PRO A 183 -2.65 22.16 -4.97
CA PRO A 183 -2.71 23.55 -4.52
C PRO A 183 -4.14 24.09 -4.51
N PHE A 184 -4.93 23.75 -5.53
CA PHE A 184 -6.32 24.18 -5.58
C PHE A 184 -7.16 23.59 -4.46
N LEU A 185 -7.08 22.27 -4.21
CA LEU A 185 -7.82 21.63 -3.12
C LEU A 185 -7.40 22.19 -1.76
N TRP A 186 -6.14 22.58 -1.60
CA TRP A 186 -5.67 23.25 -0.39
C TRP A 186 -6.34 24.62 -0.20
N VAL A 187 -6.39 25.45 -1.25
CA VAL A 187 -7.09 26.75 -1.22
C VAL A 187 -8.59 26.56 -0.99
N LEU A 188 -9.21 25.66 -1.75
CA LEU A 188 -10.64 25.36 -1.66
C LEU A 188 -11.00 24.84 -0.28
N GLY A 189 -10.21 23.93 0.29
CA GLY A 189 -10.40 23.41 1.64
C GLY A 189 -10.34 24.51 2.69
N ARG A 190 -9.44 25.49 2.55
CA ARG A 190 -9.37 26.67 3.43
C ARG A 190 -10.62 27.54 3.32
N VAL A 191 -11.10 27.78 2.09
CA VAL A 191 -12.31 28.56 1.83
C VAL A 191 -13.56 27.86 2.38
N LEU A 192 -13.74 26.58 2.08
CA LEU A 192 -14.89 25.79 2.55
C LEU A 192 -14.91 25.64 4.07
N ARG A 193 -13.73 25.47 4.71
CA ARG A 193 -13.63 25.46 6.17
C ARG A 193 -14.06 26.80 6.76
N SER A 194 -13.64 27.90 6.14
CA SER A 194 -13.99 29.25 6.60
C SER A 194 -15.46 29.60 6.39
N LEU A 195 -16.09 29.14 5.31
CA LEU A 195 -17.46 29.53 4.94
C LEU A 195 -18.52 28.55 5.43
N LEU A 196 -18.25 27.24 5.37
CA LEU A 196 -19.23 26.18 5.59
C LEU A 196 -18.86 25.24 6.74
N GLY A 197 -17.68 25.42 7.35
CA GLY A 197 -17.15 24.46 8.33
C GLY A 197 -16.83 23.09 7.74
N LEU A 198 -16.78 22.97 6.40
CA LEU A 198 -16.47 21.73 5.71
C LEU A 198 -14.95 21.59 5.53
N GLU A 199 -14.39 20.48 5.98
CA GLU A 199 -12.97 20.19 5.86
C GLU A 199 -12.70 19.22 4.71
N ILE A 200 -12.12 19.73 3.61
CA ILE A 200 -11.47 18.86 2.61
C ILE A 200 -10.06 18.58 3.12
N ARG A 201 -9.67 17.31 3.08
CA ARG A 201 -8.37 16.81 3.53
C ARG A 201 -7.46 16.43 2.33
N PRO A 202 -6.92 17.38 1.55
CA PRO A 202 -6.02 17.07 0.43
C PRO A 202 -4.68 16.46 0.90
N ASP A 203 -4.33 16.70 2.17
CA ASP A 203 -3.25 16.05 2.92
C ASP A 203 -3.27 14.53 2.77
N LEU A 204 -4.43 13.88 2.90
CA LEU A 204 -4.58 12.43 2.74
C LEU A 204 -4.05 11.90 1.40
N LEU A 205 -4.24 12.65 0.30
CA LEU A 205 -3.73 12.25 -1.01
C LEU A 205 -2.21 12.42 -1.09
N VAL A 206 -1.68 13.51 -0.50
CA VAL A 206 -0.23 13.77 -0.43
C VAL A 206 0.47 12.72 0.43
N GLU A 207 -0.13 12.38 1.57
CA GLU A 207 0.35 11.34 2.48
C GLU A 207 0.38 9.98 1.78
N TYR A 208 -0.75 9.56 1.18
CA TYR A 208 -0.81 8.31 0.43
C TYR A 208 0.28 8.24 -0.67
N LEU A 209 0.41 9.29 -1.48
CA LEU A 209 1.44 9.34 -2.51
C LEU A 209 2.86 9.39 -1.90
N GLY A 210 3.01 10.00 -0.73
CA GLY A 210 4.23 10.04 0.06
C GLY A 210 4.66 8.65 0.52
N ASP A 211 3.71 7.83 0.95
CA ASP A 211 3.95 6.44 1.36
C ASP A 211 4.32 5.56 0.17
N VAL A 212 3.64 5.74 -0.97
CA VAL A 212 4.01 5.09 -2.23
C VAL A 212 5.43 5.50 -2.64
N LYS A 213 5.77 6.79 -2.53
CA LYS A 213 7.13 7.28 -2.78
C LYS A 213 8.13 6.60 -1.85
N LEU A 214 7.88 6.61 -0.54
CA LEU A 214 8.76 6.00 0.47
C LEU A 214 9.00 4.52 0.17
N TYR A 215 7.94 3.79 -0.15
CA TYR A 215 8.03 2.37 -0.47
C TYR A 215 8.82 2.10 -1.77
N GLN A 216 8.74 3.00 -2.74
CA GLN A 216 9.46 2.93 -4.02
C GLN A 216 10.91 3.44 -3.96
N GLN A 217 11.31 4.19 -2.92
CA GLN A 217 12.68 4.68 -2.80
C GLN A 217 13.70 3.53 -2.80
N ASP A 218 14.78 3.67 -3.58
CA ASP A 218 15.82 2.62 -3.70
C ASP A 218 16.87 2.65 -2.60
N ALA A 219 17.00 3.76 -1.89
CA ALA A 219 17.91 3.89 -0.78
C ALA A 219 17.44 5.02 0.13
N ARG A 220 17.84 4.95 1.39
CA ARG A 220 17.62 6.02 2.35
C ARG A 220 18.85 6.23 3.21
N GLU A 221 19.30 7.47 3.27
CA GLU A 221 20.37 7.87 4.18
C GLU A 221 19.80 8.00 5.60
N GLY A 222 20.39 7.29 6.56
CA GLY A 222 20.34 7.65 7.98
C GLY A 222 19.03 7.44 8.74
N LYS A 223 18.04 6.72 8.20
CA LYS A 223 16.77 6.44 8.91
C LYS A 223 16.26 5.02 8.68
N GLY A 224 16.23 4.26 9.76
CA GLY A 224 15.93 2.83 9.81
C GLY A 224 16.68 2.21 10.99
N PRO A 225 16.32 1.00 11.43
CA PRO A 225 17.08 0.32 12.45
C PRO A 225 18.54 0.13 11.99
N LEU A 226 19.52 0.16 12.92
CA LEU A 226 20.95 0.04 12.58
C LEU A 226 21.30 -1.21 11.74
N VAL A 227 20.43 -2.22 11.74
CA VAL A 227 20.56 -3.42 10.90
C VAL A 227 20.37 -3.15 9.41
N ASP A 228 19.78 -2.02 9.03
CA ASP A 228 19.54 -1.61 7.65
C ASP A 228 20.51 -0.47 7.27
N LEU A 229 21.82 -0.68 7.46
CA LEU A 229 22.90 0.30 7.27
C LEU A 229 22.82 1.04 5.92
N GLY A 230 22.15 2.20 5.90
CA GLY A 230 22.28 3.34 4.98
C GLY A 230 22.10 3.15 3.47
N LYS A 231 22.06 1.92 2.96
CA LYS A 231 21.98 1.59 1.53
C LYS A 231 20.76 0.75 1.17
N ALA A 232 20.03 0.23 2.15
CA ALA A 232 18.83 -0.57 1.89
C ALA A 232 17.62 0.34 1.60
N PRO A 233 16.78 -0.02 0.62
CA PRO A 233 15.46 0.59 0.45
C PRO A 233 14.59 0.57 1.73
N PRO A 234 13.84 1.64 2.04
CA PRO A 234 12.91 1.70 3.19
C PRO A 234 11.91 0.54 3.24
N ARG A 235 11.46 0.07 2.07
CA ARG A 235 10.56 -1.08 1.94
C ARG A 235 11.08 -2.35 2.64
N PHE A 236 12.40 -2.53 2.80
CA PHE A 236 12.93 -3.68 3.53
C PHE A 236 12.76 -3.55 5.04
N SER A 237 12.90 -2.35 5.60
CA SER A 237 12.58 -2.08 7.00
C SER A 237 11.09 -2.26 7.26
N ILE A 238 10.23 -1.79 6.35
CA ILE A 238 8.77 -2.00 6.41
C ILE A 238 8.45 -3.51 6.37
N ARG A 239 9.00 -4.23 5.39
CA ARG A 239 8.80 -5.68 5.26
C ARG A 239 9.35 -6.44 6.47
N ARG A 240 10.44 -5.98 7.08
CA ARG A 240 11.00 -6.54 8.31
C ARG A 240 9.97 -6.55 9.44
N ARG A 241 9.25 -5.44 9.62
CA ARG A 241 8.20 -5.34 10.64
C ARG A 241 7.07 -6.31 10.38
N PHE A 242 6.61 -6.38 9.14
CA PHE A 242 5.59 -7.35 8.74
C PHE A 242 6.04 -8.79 8.97
N ILE A 243 7.23 -9.18 8.50
CA ILE A 243 7.74 -10.56 8.64
C ILE A 243 7.99 -10.92 10.12
N LYS A 244 8.46 -9.99 10.95
CA LYS A 244 8.57 -10.23 12.39
C LYS A 244 7.20 -10.53 12.99
N ALA A 245 6.19 -9.70 12.71
CA ALA A 245 4.84 -9.92 13.21
C ALA A 245 4.24 -11.23 12.68
N LEU A 246 4.48 -11.55 11.40
CA LEU A 246 4.09 -12.82 10.77
C LEU A 246 4.67 -14.04 11.50
N VAL A 247 5.98 -14.01 11.81
CA VAL A 247 6.64 -15.07 12.57
C VAL A 247 6.11 -15.13 13.99
N GLU A 248 5.81 -14.00 14.63
CA GLU A 248 5.18 -13.99 15.95
C GLU A 248 3.79 -14.64 15.92
N MET A 249 2.95 -14.32 14.93
CA MET A 249 1.64 -14.96 14.76
C MET A 249 1.75 -16.49 14.67
N SER A 250 2.74 -16.98 13.92
CA SER A 250 2.98 -18.42 13.78
C SER A 250 3.58 -19.09 15.02
N LEU A 251 4.24 -18.32 15.90
CA LEU A 251 4.79 -18.81 17.18
C LEU A 251 3.70 -18.98 18.25
N GLU A 252 2.61 -18.22 18.15
CA GLU A 252 1.47 -18.34 19.06
C GLU A 252 0.67 -19.64 18.86
N LYS A 253 -0.21 -19.94 19.83
CA LYS A 253 -1.11 -21.11 19.82
C LYS A 253 -2.52 -20.71 19.34
N TYR A 254 -2.60 -20.14 18.15
CA TYR A 254 -3.88 -19.84 17.51
C TYR A 254 -4.47 -21.10 16.85
N ASP A 255 -5.78 -21.29 17.00
CA ASP A 255 -6.51 -22.31 16.24
C ASP A 255 -6.54 -21.94 14.74
N SER A 256 -6.63 -20.64 14.46
CA SER A 256 -6.48 -20.05 13.11
C SER A 256 -6.07 -18.59 13.22
N TRP A 257 -5.47 -18.03 12.16
CA TRP A 257 -5.24 -16.60 12.09
C TRP A 257 -5.43 -16.02 10.68
N TYR A 258 -5.65 -14.71 10.64
CA TYR A 258 -6.02 -13.95 9.46
C TYR A 258 -5.16 -12.70 9.33
N ILE A 259 -5.03 -12.21 8.10
CA ILE A 259 -4.41 -10.91 7.81
C ILE A 259 -5.50 -9.99 7.26
N LEU A 260 -5.71 -8.84 7.89
CA LEU A 260 -6.58 -7.78 7.39
C LEU A 260 -5.68 -6.64 6.92
N SER A 261 -5.75 -6.31 5.64
CA SER A 261 -4.82 -5.35 5.06
C SER A 261 -5.49 -4.26 4.25
N HIS A 262 -5.10 -3.03 4.54
CA HIS A 262 -5.68 -1.81 3.97
C HIS A 262 -4.65 -1.05 3.15
N SER A 263 -5.07 -0.50 2.00
CA SER A 263 -4.28 0.45 1.21
C SER A 263 -2.89 -0.10 0.88
N LEU A 264 -1.82 0.71 1.00
CA LEU A 264 -0.43 0.28 0.79
C LEU A 264 -0.03 -0.89 1.70
N GLY A 265 -0.66 -1.04 2.87
CA GLY A 265 -0.44 -2.20 3.72
C GLY A 265 -0.70 -3.51 2.99
N THR A 266 -1.60 -3.52 2.01
CA THR A 266 -1.87 -4.69 1.17
C THR A 266 -0.62 -5.11 0.38
N VAL A 267 0.11 -4.13 -0.17
CA VAL A 267 1.35 -4.38 -0.90
C VAL A 267 2.41 -4.96 0.04
N VAL A 268 2.51 -4.43 1.25
CA VAL A 268 3.45 -4.90 2.29
C VAL A 268 3.14 -6.34 2.69
N ALA A 269 1.88 -6.61 3.03
CA ALA A 269 1.42 -7.92 3.45
C ALA A 269 1.61 -8.96 2.34
N PHE A 270 1.13 -8.65 1.13
CA PHE A 270 1.28 -9.52 -0.03
C PHE A 270 2.76 -9.82 -0.31
N ASN A 271 3.62 -8.79 -0.33
CA ASN A 271 5.05 -9.00 -0.57
C ASN A 271 5.69 -9.90 0.50
N GLY A 272 5.35 -9.71 1.78
CA GLY A 272 5.85 -10.59 2.83
C GLY A 272 5.34 -12.03 2.73
N LEU A 273 4.09 -12.25 2.30
CA LEU A 273 3.55 -13.58 2.03
C LEU A 273 4.25 -14.26 0.84
N MET A 274 4.69 -13.48 -0.15
CA MET A 274 5.43 -13.94 -1.33
C MET A 274 6.95 -14.03 -1.11
N GLU A 275 7.45 -13.70 0.08
CA GLU A 275 8.86 -13.78 0.40
C GLU A 275 9.35 -15.25 0.39
N VAL A 276 10.60 -15.47 0.00
CA VAL A 276 11.17 -16.83 -0.14
C VAL A 276 11.71 -17.34 1.19
N GLU A 277 11.67 -18.66 1.40
CA GLU A 277 12.05 -19.31 2.67
C GLU A 277 13.46 -18.93 3.16
N THR A 278 14.38 -18.73 2.22
CA THR A 278 15.78 -18.34 2.48
C THR A 278 15.98 -16.88 2.85
N ALA A 279 15.03 -16.01 2.50
CA ALA A 279 15.12 -14.59 2.81
C ALA A 279 14.50 -14.28 4.18
N LEU A 280 13.45 -15.01 4.56
CA LEU A 280 12.69 -14.82 5.79
C LEU A 280 13.56 -14.71 7.07
N PRO A 281 14.56 -15.59 7.34
CA PRO A 281 15.42 -15.47 8.53
C PRO A 281 16.15 -14.12 8.63
N ARG A 282 16.51 -13.51 7.50
CA ARG A 282 17.30 -12.25 7.45
C ARG A 282 16.52 -11.05 7.97
N TYR A 283 15.20 -11.15 8.03
CA TYR A 283 14.33 -10.11 8.59
C TYR A 283 14.22 -10.19 10.12
N LEU A 284 14.54 -11.33 10.72
CA LEU A 284 14.39 -11.50 12.17
C LEU A 284 15.55 -10.87 12.95
N ASP A 285 15.37 -10.74 14.25
CA ASP A 285 16.49 -10.61 15.18
C ASP A 285 16.84 -11.99 15.75
N GLN A 286 18.03 -12.08 16.35
CA GLN A 286 18.55 -13.35 16.88
C GLN A 286 17.62 -13.98 17.94
N LYS A 287 16.91 -13.15 18.73
CA LYS A 287 16.00 -13.64 19.78
C LYS A 287 14.78 -14.32 19.15
N LEU A 288 14.15 -13.67 18.19
CA LEU A 288 12.97 -14.20 17.49
C LEU A 288 13.34 -15.45 16.66
N TRP A 289 14.50 -15.43 15.98
CA TRP A 289 15.03 -16.61 15.29
C TRP A 289 15.22 -17.81 16.21
N LYS A 290 15.87 -17.64 17.36
CA LYS A 290 16.06 -18.73 18.34
C LYS A 290 14.74 -19.31 18.86
N ARG A 291 13.72 -18.45 19.04
CA ARG A 291 12.35 -18.90 19.40
C ARG A 291 11.74 -19.76 18.30
N TRP A 292 11.86 -19.32 17.05
CA TRP A 292 11.42 -20.06 15.87
C TRP A 292 12.07 -21.44 15.79
N CYS A 293 13.40 -21.51 15.86
CA CYS A 293 14.14 -22.78 15.81
C CYS A 293 13.76 -23.73 16.94
N ARG A 294 13.51 -23.23 18.15
CA ARG A 294 13.08 -24.06 19.28
C ARG A 294 11.70 -24.69 19.05
N LYS A 295 10.77 -23.96 18.43
CA LYS A 295 9.43 -24.47 18.11
C LYS A 295 9.45 -25.43 16.91
N HIS A 296 10.39 -25.24 15.97
CA HIS A 296 10.45 -25.97 14.71
C HIS A 296 11.87 -26.52 14.39
N PRO A 297 12.46 -27.39 15.22
CA PRO A 297 13.88 -27.76 15.13
C PRO A 297 14.29 -28.48 13.84
N GLY A 298 13.34 -29.10 13.12
CA GLY A 298 13.61 -29.81 11.85
C GLY A 298 13.35 -28.99 10.58
N GLN A 299 12.94 -27.73 10.70
CA GLN A 299 12.45 -26.91 9.58
C GLN A 299 13.28 -25.63 9.41
N VAL A 300 14.56 -25.72 9.79
CA VAL A 300 15.50 -24.60 9.84
C VAL A 300 16.59 -24.68 8.78
N LYS A 301 16.79 -25.83 8.13
CA LYS A 301 17.81 -26.02 7.08
C LYS A 301 17.15 -26.47 5.78
N GLY A 302 17.40 -25.73 4.70
CA GLY A 302 16.88 -26.03 3.37
C GLY A 302 17.92 -26.70 2.48
N GLN A 303 17.49 -27.61 1.61
CA GLN A 303 18.33 -28.12 0.52
C GLN A 303 18.29 -27.14 -0.66
N LEU A 304 19.27 -26.26 -0.71
CA LEU A 304 19.34 -25.22 -1.74
C LEU A 304 20.11 -25.69 -2.96
N THR A 305 19.53 -25.46 -4.15
CA THR A 305 20.21 -25.62 -5.43
C THR A 305 21.37 -24.63 -5.57
N ALA A 306 22.31 -24.93 -6.46
CA ALA A 306 23.43 -24.01 -6.74
C ALA A 306 22.95 -22.61 -7.19
N ALA A 307 21.88 -22.55 -8.00
CA ALA A 307 21.28 -21.30 -8.45
C ALA A 307 20.67 -20.50 -7.28
N GLN A 308 20.00 -21.17 -6.34
CA GLN A 308 19.45 -20.51 -5.14
C GLN A 308 20.57 -19.97 -4.24
N LYS A 309 21.64 -20.75 -4.01
CA LYS A 309 22.81 -20.31 -3.25
C LYS A 309 23.48 -19.08 -3.88
N GLU A 310 23.54 -19.01 -5.21
CA GLU A 310 24.05 -17.84 -5.90
C GLU A 310 23.12 -16.63 -5.72
N ALA A 311 21.82 -16.82 -5.94
CA ALA A 311 20.82 -15.76 -5.77
C ALA A 311 20.81 -15.17 -4.35
N GLN A 312 21.08 -15.98 -3.33
CA GLN A 312 21.14 -15.56 -1.93
C GLN A 312 22.18 -14.46 -1.64
N LYS A 313 23.27 -14.39 -2.42
CA LYS A 313 24.29 -13.34 -2.28
C LYS A 313 23.73 -11.95 -2.56
N TYR A 314 22.64 -11.89 -3.33
CA TYR A 314 21.99 -10.67 -3.78
C TYR A 314 20.66 -10.38 -3.05
N LEU A 315 20.23 -11.28 -2.15
CA LEU A 315 19.01 -11.08 -1.37
C LEU A 315 19.20 -9.97 -0.33
N LEU A 316 18.17 -9.15 -0.20
CA LEU A 316 18.06 -8.11 0.82
C LEU A 316 16.94 -8.47 1.81
N PRO A 317 17.09 -8.16 3.11
CA PRO A 317 18.25 -7.50 3.72
C PRO A 317 19.49 -8.40 3.74
N GLN A 318 20.64 -7.79 4.00
CA GLN A 318 21.91 -8.52 4.07
C GLN A 318 21.87 -9.62 5.14
N HIS A 319 22.61 -10.68 4.89
CA HIS A 319 22.70 -11.84 5.78
C HIS A 319 23.28 -11.44 7.15
N PRO A 320 22.52 -11.54 8.25
CA PRO A 320 23.03 -11.22 9.58
C PRO A 320 24.14 -12.18 10.01
N SER A 321 25.12 -11.68 10.77
CA SER A 321 26.29 -12.47 11.22
C SER A 321 25.97 -13.62 12.18
N TRP A 322 24.78 -13.63 12.78
CA TRP A 322 24.33 -14.68 13.70
C TRP A 322 23.57 -15.82 13.03
N LEU A 323 23.24 -15.69 11.73
CA LEU A 323 22.79 -16.82 10.91
C LEU A 323 24.01 -17.65 10.47
N SER A 324 23.79 -18.90 10.12
CA SER A 324 24.82 -19.83 9.62
C SER A 324 25.55 -19.27 8.40
N HIS A 325 26.86 -19.49 8.34
CA HIS A 325 27.68 -19.03 7.21
C HIS A 325 27.34 -19.75 5.90
N ASP A 326 26.78 -20.95 5.98
CA ASP A 326 26.42 -21.78 4.84
C ASP A 326 25.20 -21.25 4.07
N ASN A 327 24.51 -20.22 4.61
CA ASN A 327 23.27 -19.65 4.10
C ASN A 327 22.16 -20.70 3.87
N ASP A 328 22.19 -21.82 4.58
CA ASP A 328 21.19 -22.88 4.49
C ASP A 328 20.02 -22.68 5.46
N ASP A 329 20.10 -21.67 6.33
CA ASP A 329 19.02 -21.29 7.22
C ASP A 329 17.77 -20.87 6.44
N ILE A 330 16.63 -21.49 6.76
CA ILE A 330 15.33 -21.18 6.19
C ILE A 330 14.25 -21.01 7.26
N ILE A 331 13.18 -20.32 6.90
CA ILE A 331 11.88 -20.46 7.58
C ILE A 331 10.96 -21.19 6.62
N SER A 332 10.59 -22.43 6.95
CA SER A 332 9.59 -23.18 6.18
C SER A 332 8.28 -22.38 6.12
N ARG A 333 7.88 -21.99 4.90
CA ARG A 333 6.63 -21.26 4.64
C ARG A 333 5.43 -22.12 4.96
N LYS A 334 5.51 -23.43 4.74
CA LYS A 334 4.45 -24.38 5.10
C LYS A 334 4.14 -24.35 6.61
N GLU A 335 5.17 -24.33 7.45
CA GLU A 335 4.97 -24.19 8.91
C GLU A 335 4.55 -22.78 9.31
N LEU A 336 5.14 -21.75 8.68
CA LEU A 336 4.79 -20.35 8.92
C LEU A 336 3.29 -20.09 8.67
N PHE A 337 2.74 -20.65 7.60
CA PHE A 337 1.36 -20.46 7.17
C PHE A 337 0.40 -21.57 7.60
N ARG A 338 0.85 -22.53 8.41
CA ARG A 338 0.08 -23.73 8.77
C ARG A 338 -1.32 -23.46 9.33
N ASN A 339 -1.48 -22.34 10.05
CA ASN A 339 -2.73 -21.91 10.66
C ASN A 339 -3.30 -20.62 10.02
N LEU A 340 -2.69 -20.13 8.93
CA LEU A 340 -3.19 -18.97 8.19
C LEU A 340 -4.43 -19.39 7.40
N LYS A 341 -5.59 -18.86 7.77
CA LYS A 341 -6.87 -19.17 7.13
C LYS A 341 -7.33 -18.15 6.09
N GLY A 342 -6.85 -16.92 6.16
CA GLY A 342 -7.25 -15.96 5.15
C GLY A 342 -6.50 -14.64 5.13
N PHE A 343 -6.62 -13.98 4.00
CA PHE A 343 -6.04 -12.69 3.70
C PHE A 343 -7.13 -11.79 3.12
N LEU A 344 -7.58 -10.80 3.90
CA LEU A 344 -8.52 -9.78 3.44
C LEU A 344 -7.74 -8.56 2.98
N THR A 345 -7.92 -8.15 1.73
CA THR A 345 -7.37 -6.93 1.17
C THR A 345 -8.50 -5.96 0.87
N TYR A 346 -8.37 -4.72 1.30
CA TYR A 346 -9.38 -3.69 1.05
C TYR A 346 -8.73 -2.34 0.74
N GLY A 347 -9.31 -1.60 -0.21
CA GLY A 347 -8.66 -0.41 -0.76
C GLY A 347 -7.30 -0.71 -1.42
N SER A 348 -7.13 -1.90 -2.00
CA SER A 348 -5.82 -2.44 -2.39
C SER A 348 -5.27 -1.81 -3.69
N PRO A 349 -4.04 -1.25 -3.67
CA PRO A 349 -3.38 -0.78 -4.89
C PRO A 349 -2.55 -1.86 -5.60
N LEU A 350 -2.67 -3.14 -5.23
CA LEU A 350 -1.79 -4.21 -5.71
C LEU A 350 -1.64 -4.27 -7.24
N SER A 351 -2.75 -4.15 -7.98
CA SER A 351 -2.69 -4.19 -9.44
C SER A 351 -2.02 -2.98 -10.06
N LYS A 352 -2.16 -1.79 -9.44
CA LYS A 352 -1.42 -0.60 -9.86
C LYS A 352 0.08 -0.80 -9.64
N PHE A 353 0.45 -1.43 -8.53
CA PHE A 353 1.84 -1.83 -8.27
C PHE A 353 2.33 -2.89 -9.26
N ALA A 354 1.52 -3.87 -9.65
CA ALA A 354 1.90 -4.86 -10.65
C ALA A 354 2.20 -4.21 -12.02
N VAL A 355 1.45 -3.18 -12.41
CA VAL A 355 1.64 -2.47 -13.68
C VAL A 355 2.84 -1.54 -13.64
N LEU A 356 2.96 -0.72 -12.59
CA LEU A 356 3.96 0.34 -12.49
C LEU A 356 5.31 -0.19 -11.98
N TRP A 357 5.28 -1.14 -11.04
CA TRP A 357 6.42 -1.60 -10.25
C TRP A 357 6.40 -3.12 -10.00
N PRO A 358 6.35 -3.97 -11.05
CA PRO A 358 6.16 -5.42 -10.90
C PRO A 358 7.22 -6.10 -10.03
N LEU A 359 8.46 -5.59 -9.99
CA LEU A 359 9.53 -6.10 -9.13
C LEU A 359 9.29 -5.88 -7.63
N VAL A 360 8.38 -4.97 -7.28
CA VAL A 360 7.99 -4.66 -5.90
C VAL A 360 6.88 -5.59 -5.43
N VAL A 361 6.18 -6.29 -6.31
CA VAL A 361 5.11 -7.26 -5.97
C VAL A 361 5.35 -8.60 -6.66
N PRO A 362 6.53 -9.23 -6.47
CA PRO A 362 6.79 -10.52 -7.08
C PRO A 362 5.89 -11.59 -6.45
N LEU A 363 5.57 -12.62 -7.23
CA LEU A 363 4.88 -13.82 -6.78
C LEU A 363 5.92 -14.89 -6.46
N ASN A 364 5.73 -15.61 -5.36
CA ASN A 364 6.46 -16.83 -5.12
C ASN A 364 5.95 -17.93 -6.08
N ILE A 365 6.84 -18.77 -6.58
CA ILE A 365 6.44 -19.87 -7.47
C ILE A 365 5.79 -21.01 -6.68
N ASP A 366 6.21 -21.24 -5.44
CA ASP A 366 5.60 -22.23 -4.57
C ASP A 366 4.38 -21.63 -3.86
N GLU A 367 3.21 -21.94 -4.41
CA GLU A 367 1.90 -21.57 -3.88
C GLU A 367 1.28 -22.70 -3.03
N SER A 368 1.92 -23.87 -2.95
CA SER A 368 1.41 -25.05 -2.23
C SER A 368 1.51 -24.94 -0.70
N VAL A 369 2.19 -23.90 -0.23
CA VAL A 369 2.35 -23.59 1.20
C VAL A 369 1.06 -23.11 1.86
N PHE A 370 0.10 -22.62 1.07
CA PHE A 370 -1.22 -22.21 1.55
C PHE A 370 -2.14 -23.43 1.65
N ARG A 371 -2.98 -23.43 2.68
CA ARG A 371 -3.94 -24.51 2.92
C ARG A 371 -5.03 -24.50 1.85
N GLU A 372 -5.69 -25.62 1.65
CA GLU A 372 -6.83 -25.72 0.72
C GLU A 372 -8.03 -24.86 1.16
N ASP A 373 -8.19 -24.63 2.46
CA ASP A 373 -9.22 -23.76 3.04
C ASP A 373 -8.78 -22.31 3.21
N PHE A 374 -7.60 -21.93 2.70
CA PHE A 374 -7.15 -20.53 2.72
C PHE A 374 -7.98 -19.69 1.73
N GLU A 375 -8.43 -18.52 2.19
CA GLU A 375 -9.18 -17.57 1.35
C GLU A 375 -8.45 -16.23 1.26
N TRP A 376 -8.07 -15.83 0.04
CA TRP A 376 -7.76 -14.44 -0.26
C TRP A 376 -9.03 -13.73 -0.73
N ILE A 377 -9.49 -12.74 0.04
CA ILE A 377 -10.65 -11.91 -0.29
C ILE A 377 -10.15 -10.51 -0.67
N ASN A 378 -10.43 -10.04 -1.89
CA ASN A 378 -10.16 -8.65 -2.27
C ASN A 378 -11.47 -7.87 -2.35
N VAL A 379 -11.62 -6.90 -1.45
CA VAL A 379 -12.76 -6.00 -1.43
C VAL A 379 -12.35 -4.67 -2.02
N PHE A 380 -13.02 -4.24 -3.08
CA PHE A 380 -12.67 -3.01 -3.77
C PHE A 380 -13.91 -2.18 -4.04
N ASP A 381 -13.77 -0.87 -3.87
CA ASP A 381 -14.77 0.10 -4.28
C ASP A 381 -14.28 0.72 -5.61
N PRO A 382 -14.92 0.48 -6.77
CA PRO A 382 -14.49 1.16 -8.01
C PRO A 382 -14.52 2.70 -7.97
N THR A 383 -15.08 3.32 -6.93
CA THR A 383 -14.96 4.77 -6.71
C THR A 383 -13.72 5.18 -5.93
N ASP A 384 -13.09 4.23 -5.24
CA ASP A 384 -11.85 4.44 -4.51
C ASP A 384 -10.69 4.62 -5.51
N PRO A 385 -10.02 5.79 -5.52
CA PRO A 385 -8.95 6.08 -6.47
C PRO A 385 -7.71 5.20 -6.27
N VAL A 386 -7.59 4.53 -5.12
CA VAL A 386 -6.46 3.66 -4.75
C VAL A 386 -6.77 2.19 -5.03
N SER A 387 -8.01 1.75 -4.77
CA SER A 387 -8.42 0.35 -4.96
C SER A 387 -8.47 -0.07 -6.42
N ASP A 388 -8.29 -1.36 -6.67
CA ASP A 388 -8.52 -2.01 -7.96
C ASP A 388 -8.71 -3.54 -7.75
N PHE A 389 -9.19 -4.21 -8.79
CA PHE A 389 -9.16 -5.67 -8.90
C PHE A 389 -7.74 -6.18 -8.86
N THR A 390 -7.49 -7.35 -8.29
CA THR A 390 -6.18 -8.02 -8.25
C THR A 390 -5.89 -8.91 -9.47
N ARG A 391 -6.32 -8.47 -10.67
CA ARG A 391 -6.27 -9.19 -11.95
C ARG A 391 -4.90 -9.68 -12.46
N PHE A 392 -3.80 -9.26 -11.84
CA PHE A 392 -2.45 -9.68 -12.27
C PHE A 392 -1.86 -10.79 -11.39
N PHE A 393 -2.62 -11.27 -10.40
CA PHE A 393 -2.16 -12.18 -9.36
C PHE A 393 -2.83 -13.56 -9.42
N ASP A 394 -3.35 -13.95 -10.59
CA ASP A 394 -3.90 -15.28 -10.77
C ASP A 394 -2.83 -16.36 -10.50
N SER A 395 -3.25 -17.42 -9.81
CA SER A 395 -2.43 -18.59 -9.58
C SER A 395 -2.10 -19.30 -10.88
N LYS A 396 -0.91 -19.91 -10.94
CA LYS A 396 -0.55 -20.84 -12.01
C LYS A 396 -1.46 -22.07 -12.08
N ASN A 397 -2.06 -22.45 -10.95
CA ASN A 397 -2.87 -23.66 -10.84
C ASN A 397 -4.34 -23.42 -11.20
N GLY A 398 -4.68 -22.25 -11.76
CA GLY A 398 -6.04 -21.90 -12.17
C GLY A 398 -6.88 -21.26 -11.06
N LYS A 399 -8.16 -21.04 -11.36
CA LYS A 399 -9.08 -20.23 -10.54
C LYS A 399 -9.37 -20.81 -9.14
N ASP A 400 -9.19 -22.12 -8.96
CA ASP A 400 -9.47 -22.81 -7.69
C ASP A 400 -8.27 -22.87 -6.75
N ALA A 401 -7.12 -22.33 -7.16
CA ALA A 401 -5.94 -22.29 -6.31
C ALA A 401 -6.15 -21.34 -5.11
N PRO A 402 -5.59 -21.67 -3.92
CA PRO A 402 -5.75 -20.86 -2.71
C PRO A 402 -5.35 -19.39 -2.85
N LEU A 403 -4.39 -19.10 -3.75
CA LEU A 403 -3.90 -17.75 -4.02
C LEU A 403 -4.69 -16.98 -5.10
N THR A 404 -5.83 -17.49 -5.54
CA THR A 404 -6.71 -16.72 -6.43
C THR A 404 -7.62 -15.81 -5.60
N PRO A 405 -7.55 -14.47 -5.76
CA PRO A 405 -8.35 -13.55 -4.98
C PRO A 405 -9.84 -13.68 -5.33
N LYS A 406 -10.69 -13.75 -4.29
CA LYS A 406 -12.13 -13.59 -4.42
C LYS A 406 -12.46 -12.11 -4.45
N GLU A 407 -12.68 -11.62 -5.66
CA GLU A 407 -13.06 -10.23 -5.91
C GLU A 407 -14.48 -9.95 -5.41
N ILE A 408 -14.63 -8.89 -4.62
CA ILE A 408 -15.89 -8.42 -4.06
C ILE A 408 -16.00 -6.91 -4.27
N PRO A 409 -16.81 -6.46 -5.25
CA PRO A 409 -17.12 -5.04 -5.36
C PRO A 409 -17.93 -4.62 -4.13
N TYR A 410 -17.55 -3.52 -3.48
CA TYR A 410 -18.23 -3.02 -2.30
C TYR A 410 -18.21 -1.50 -2.28
N LYS A 411 -19.38 -0.89 -2.05
CA LYS A 411 -19.48 0.56 -1.92
C LYS A 411 -19.25 0.97 -0.46
N ALA A 412 -18.03 1.42 -0.17
CA ALA A 412 -17.62 1.78 1.17
C ALA A 412 -18.25 3.10 1.64
N GLU A 413 -18.43 4.08 0.75
CA GLU A 413 -19.05 5.38 1.08
C GLU A 413 -19.85 5.96 -0.11
N LYS A 414 -20.73 6.94 0.15
CA LYS A 414 -21.44 7.67 -0.92
C LYS A 414 -20.53 8.63 -1.67
N ILE A 415 -19.52 9.17 -0.99
CA ILE A 415 -18.60 10.16 -1.53
C ILE A 415 -17.36 9.42 -2.04
N HIS A 416 -17.13 9.49 -3.36
CA HIS A 416 -16.12 8.72 -4.08
C HIS A 416 -14.72 8.73 -3.44
N LEU A 417 -14.25 9.89 -2.99
CA LEU A 417 -12.90 10.03 -2.39
C LEU A 417 -12.82 9.58 -0.93
N LEU A 418 -13.95 9.47 -0.23
CA LEU A 418 -13.99 9.06 1.18
C LEU A 418 -14.14 7.55 1.35
N SER A 419 -14.51 6.83 0.28
CA SER A 419 -14.67 5.37 0.28
C SER A 419 -13.42 4.64 0.76
N HIS A 420 -12.24 5.18 0.46
CA HIS A 420 -10.96 4.54 0.76
C HIS A 420 -10.81 4.15 2.24
N GLY A 421 -11.23 5.01 3.17
CA GLY A 421 -11.13 4.76 4.61
C GLY A 421 -12.32 4.02 5.23
N GLN A 422 -13.42 3.81 4.49
CA GLN A 422 -14.72 3.45 5.08
C GLN A 422 -15.15 1.99 4.85
N TYR A 423 -14.24 1.13 4.40
CA TYR A 423 -14.58 -0.27 4.06
C TYR A 423 -15.13 -1.04 5.26
N LEU A 424 -14.45 -0.95 6.40
CA LEU A 424 -14.79 -1.67 7.63
C LEU A 424 -15.59 -0.82 8.63
N THR A 425 -16.08 0.35 8.24
CA THR A 425 -16.91 1.18 9.13
C THR A 425 -18.25 0.52 9.39
N TYR A 426 -18.58 0.34 10.67
CA TYR A 426 -19.89 -0.11 11.09
C TYR A 426 -20.88 1.05 11.01
N ASN A 427 -21.89 0.90 10.17
CA ASN A 427 -22.98 1.86 10.05
C ASN A 427 -24.32 1.11 10.15
N PRO A 428 -25.09 1.28 11.24
CA PRO A 428 -26.34 0.55 11.45
C PRO A 428 -27.42 0.89 10.42
N LYS A 429 -27.28 1.99 9.66
CA LYS A 429 -28.20 2.35 8.58
C LYS A 429 -27.93 1.56 7.28
N ARG A 430 -26.77 0.90 7.17
CA ARG A 430 -26.43 0.06 6.01
C ARG A 430 -26.95 -1.36 6.28
N LYS A 431 -27.76 -1.91 5.37
CA LYS A 431 -28.37 -3.24 5.57
C LYS A 431 -27.34 -4.36 5.68
N HIS A 432 -26.26 -4.26 4.89
CA HIS A 432 -25.21 -5.29 4.82
C HIS A 432 -23.81 -4.65 4.96
N PRO A 433 -23.40 -4.18 6.16
CA PRO A 433 -22.07 -3.63 6.37
C PRO A 433 -21.02 -4.73 6.26
N LEU A 434 -19.99 -4.54 5.42
CA LEU A 434 -18.89 -5.50 5.21
C LEU A 434 -18.28 -6.01 6.51
N VAL A 435 -18.13 -5.13 7.50
CA VAL A 435 -17.58 -5.48 8.81
C VAL A 435 -18.37 -6.57 9.52
N CYS A 436 -19.69 -6.70 9.31
CA CYS A 436 -20.48 -7.81 9.85
C CYS A 436 -20.06 -9.14 9.22
N GLN A 437 -19.82 -9.19 7.90
CA GLN A 437 -19.35 -10.40 7.22
C GLN A 437 -17.91 -10.74 7.64
N VAL A 438 -17.05 -9.74 7.81
CA VAL A 438 -15.67 -9.93 8.31
C VAL A 438 -15.68 -10.46 9.73
N SER A 439 -16.48 -9.88 10.64
CA SER A 439 -16.61 -10.36 12.02
C SER A 439 -17.08 -11.82 12.08
N GLN A 440 -18.08 -12.18 11.27
CA GLN A 440 -18.57 -13.56 11.17
C GLN A 440 -17.54 -14.52 10.60
N TRP A 441 -16.80 -14.10 9.57
CA TRP A 441 -15.71 -14.89 9.00
C TRP A 441 -14.62 -15.18 10.01
N LEU A 442 -14.19 -14.17 10.77
CA LEU A 442 -13.18 -14.30 11.83
C LEU A 442 -13.65 -15.21 12.97
N LEU A 443 -14.91 -15.08 13.39
CA LEU A 443 -15.48 -15.82 14.52
C LEU A 443 -15.70 -17.31 14.20
N THR A 444 -16.32 -17.58 13.05
CA THR A 444 -16.72 -18.94 12.66
C THR A 444 -15.57 -19.71 12.01
N GLY A 445 -14.70 -19.01 11.29
CA GLY A 445 -13.69 -19.60 10.41
C GLY A 445 -14.26 -20.45 9.28
N GLU A 446 -15.54 -20.25 8.95
CA GLU A 446 -16.20 -20.74 7.74
C GLU A 446 -15.74 -19.94 6.51
N LYS A 447 -16.21 -20.33 5.31
CA LYS A 447 -15.94 -19.57 4.09
C LYS A 447 -16.53 -18.16 4.16
N PHE A 448 -15.81 -17.18 3.65
CA PHE A 448 -16.26 -15.78 3.59
C PHE A 448 -17.57 -15.66 2.81
N LYS A 449 -18.61 -15.14 3.46
CA LYS A 449 -19.92 -14.90 2.84
C LYS A 449 -19.92 -13.48 2.27
N LYS A 450 -20.03 -13.35 0.94
CA LYS A 450 -20.12 -12.04 0.29
C LYS A 450 -21.34 -11.27 0.86
N PRO A 451 -21.23 -9.95 1.12
CA PRO A 451 -22.40 -9.14 1.45
C PRO A 451 -23.46 -9.32 0.36
N GLN A 452 -24.70 -9.67 0.75
CA GLN A 452 -25.79 -9.80 -0.21
C GLN A 452 -26.18 -8.41 -0.70
N ILE A 453 -25.59 -7.99 -1.81
CA ILE A 453 -25.97 -6.74 -2.46
C ILE A 453 -27.30 -6.99 -3.16
N GLN A 454 -28.41 -6.57 -2.54
CA GLN A 454 -29.70 -6.61 -3.21
C GLN A 454 -29.74 -5.47 -4.23
N LYS A 455 -30.37 -5.70 -5.40
CA LYS A 455 -30.58 -4.65 -6.42
C LYS A 455 -31.24 -3.40 -5.83
N ASP A 456 -32.06 -3.57 -4.79
CA ASP A 456 -32.82 -2.50 -4.14
C ASP A 456 -32.00 -1.70 -3.11
N ASP A 457 -30.81 -2.16 -2.72
CA ASP A 457 -29.92 -1.41 -1.82
C ASP A 457 -29.26 -0.22 -2.51
N PHE A 458 -29.38 -0.15 -3.83
CA PHE A 458 -28.87 0.93 -4.65
C PHE A 458 -30.02 1.50 -5.49
N PRO A 459 -30.38 2.79 -5.31
CA PRO A 459 -31.41 3.41 -6.13
C PRO A 459 -31.10 3.18 -7.62
N SER A 460 -32.01 2.48 -8.28
CA SER A 460 -31.87 1.79 -9.57
C SER A 460 -31.54 2.67 -10.79
N HIS A 461 -31.31 3.97 -10.61
CA HIS A 461 -31.01 4.92 -11.70
C HIS A 461 -29.52 5.24 -11.84
N LEU A 462 -28.67 4.92 -10.86
CA LEU A 462 -27.20 5.07 -10.94
C LEU A 462 -26.43 3.75 -10.69
N GLY A 463 -27.14 2.62 -10.85
CA GLY A 463 -26.67 1.23 -10.93
C GLY A 463 -25.24 0.96 -10.50
N TRP A 464 -25.07 0.51 -9.26
CA TRP A 464 -23.77 0.12 -8.75
C TRP A 464 -23.93 -0.81 -7.56
N PRO A 465 -23.16 -1.89 -7.39
CA PRO A 465 -22.22 -2.49 -8.34
C PRO A 465 -22.94 -3.32 -9.41
N ASP A 466 -22.43 -3.29 -10.66
CA ASP A 466 -22.87 -4.20 -11.73
C ASP A 466 -22.51 -5.64 -11.33
N PRO A 467 -23.42 -6.62 -11.37
CA PRO A 467 -23.07 -8.03 -11.17
C PRO A 467 -21.93 -8.49 -12.10
N LYS A 468 -21.85 -7.92 -13.31
CA LYS A 468 -20.79 -8.24 -14.27
C LYS A 468 -19.39 -7.85 -13.77
N LEU A 469 -19.28 -6.74 -13.02
CA LEU A 469 -18.05 -6.35 -12.32
C LEU A 469 -17.61 -7.42 -11.32
N ALA A 470 -18.56 -8.10 -10.65
CA ALA A 470 -18.25 -9.18 -9.71
C ALA A 470 -17.78 -10.48 -10.39
N ASP A 471 -18.16 -10.68 -11.66
CA ASP A 471 -17.71 -11.80 -12.50
C ASP A 471 -16.40 -11.49 -13.24
N GLY A 472 -15.81 -10.31 -13.01
CA GLY A 472 -14.57 -9.88 -13.65
C GLY A 472 -14.73 -9.33 -15.07
N ASP A 473 -15.96 -9.02 -15.49
CA ASP A 473 -16.24 -8.40 -16.79
C ASP A 473 -15.83 -6.91 -16.76
N LYS A 474 -14.73 -6.62 -17.45
CA LYS A 474 -14.05 -5.32 -17.47
C LYS A 474 -14.70 -4.34 -18.45
N ASP A 475 -15.55 -4.84 -19.35
CA ASP A 475 -16.27 -4.02 -20.32
C ASP A 475 -17.55 -3.41 -19.72
N SER A 476 -17.71 -3.47 -18.39
CA SER A 476 -18.80 -2.78 -17.71
C SER A 476 -18.78 -1.30 -18.14
N PRO A 477 -19.80 -0.83 -18.89
CA PRO A 477 -19.84 0.54 -19.41
C PRO A 477 -19.74 1.57 -18.30
N ILE A 478 -20.12 1.17 -17.08
CA ILE A 478 -20.06 1.97 -15.86
C ILE A 478 -18.62 2.28 -15.47
N VAL A 479 -17.69 1.32 -15.51
CA VAL A 479 -16.27 1.56 -15.19
C VAL A 479 -15.66 2.52 -16.20
N SER A 480 -15.87 2.25 -17.49
CA SER A 480 -15.40 3.12 -18.58
C SER A 480 -16.02 4.52 -18.49
N PHE A 481 -17.30 4.61 -18.13
CA PHE A 481 -17.98 5.88 -17.88
C PHE A 481 -17.37 6.62 -16.70
N TYR A 482 -17.13 5.97 -15.55
CA TYR A 482 -16.54 6.63 -14.38
C TYR A 482 -15.08 7.00 -14.60
N PHE A 483 -14.33 6.19 -15.34
CA PHE A 483 -12.97 6.55 -15.74
C PHE A 483 -12.98 7.76 -16.68
N GLY A 484 -13.84 7.76 -17.70
CA GLY A 484 -14.04 8.89 -18.59
C GLY A 484 -14.56 10.14 -17.88
N LEU A 485 -15.51 9.99 -16.96
CA LEU A 485 -16.04 11.05 -16.11
C LEU A 485 -14.96 11.58 -15.17
N GLY A 486 -14.13 10.72 -14.61
CA GLY A 486 -12.97 11.10 -13.80
C GLY A 486 -12.02 11.97 -14.61
N ILE A 487 -11.59 11.51 -15.78
CA ILE A 487 -10.75 12.29 -16.71
C ILE A 487 -11.41 13.62 -17.08
N PHE A 488 -12.71 13.60 -17.40
CA PHE A 488 -13.45 14.80 -17.76
C PHE A 488 -13.55 15.79 -16.60
N VAL A 489 -13.89 15.31 -15.40
CA VAL A 489 -13.93 16.11 -14.17
C VAL A 489 -12.55 16.68 -13.89
N TRP A 490 -11.47 15.90 -14.05
CA TRP A 490 -10.11 16.40 -13.89
C TRP A 490 -9.73 17.46 -14.90
N PHE A 491 -10.11 17.28 -16.17
CA PHE A 491 -9.89 18.26 -17.22
C PHE A 491 -10.67 19.55 -16.97
N LEU A 492 -11.95 19.43 -16.65
CA LEU A 492 -12.83 20.54 -16.32
C LEU A 492 -12.32 21.29 -15.10
N LEU A 493 -11.91 20.57 -14.05
CA LEU A 493 -11.35 21.14 -12.85
C LEU A 493 -10.03 21.85 -13.16
N GLY A 494 -9.14 21.26 -13.96
CA GLY A 494 -7.92 21.90 -14.43
C GLY A 494 -8.20 23.19 -15.21
N ALA A 495 -9.24 23.21 -16.06
CA ALA A 495 -9.67 24.40 -16.79
C ALA A 495 -10.25 25.47 -15.85
N ILE A 496 -11.09 25.09 -14.88
CA ILE A 496 -11.64 25.99 -13.85
C ILE A 496 -10.51 26.57 -13.00
N ILE A 497 -9.57 25.75 -12.54
CA ILE A 497 -8.40 26.18 -11.78
C ILE A 497 -7.60 27.20 -12.59
N SER A 498 -7.32 26.87 -13.85
CA SER A 498 -6.56 27.76 -14.74
C SER A 498 -7.28 29.09 -14.96
N PHE A 499 -8.61 29.06 -15.10
CA PHE A 499 -9.43 30.26 -15.18
C PHE A 499 -9.39 31.07 -13.87
N VAL A 500 -9.57 30.43 -12.72
CA VAL A 500 -9.50 31.09 -11.41
C VAL A 500 -8.13 31.72 -11.18
N LEU A 501 -7.05 31.01 -11.50
CA LEU A 501 -5.67 31.53 -11.44
C LEU A 501 -5.50 32.74 -12.34
N SER A 502 -6.07 32.72 -13.54
CA SER A 502 -6.00 33.84 -14.47
C SER A 502 -6.65 35.14 -13.96
N GLN A 503 -7.61 35.02 -13.03
CA GLN A 503 -8.24 36.16 -12.39
C GLN A 503 -7.53 36.57 -11.09
N LEU A 504 -7.15 35.58 -10.26
CA LEU A 504 -6.54 35.82 -8.95
C LEU A 504 -5.10 36.31 -9.03
N VAL A 505 -4.27 35.77 -9.92
CA VAL A 505 -2.85 36.11 -9.97
C VAL A 505 -2.64 37.58 -10.34
N PRO A 506 -3.29 38.16 -11.37
CA PRO A 506 -3.18 39.60 -11.62
C PRO A 506 -3.62 40.45 -10.43
N LEU A 507 -4.70 40.06 -9.74
CA LEU A 507 -5.21 40.77 -8.56
C LEU A 507 -4.19 40.76 -7.40
N LEU A 508 -3.59 39.60 -7.12
CA LEU A 508 -2.58 39.46 -6.07
C LEU A 508 -1.30 40.22 -6.43
N LEU A 509 -0.86 40.14 -7.69
CA LEU A 509 0.31 40.85 -8.16
C LEU A 509 0.14 42.38 -8.10
N ALA A 510 -1.08 42.90 -8.31
CA ALA A 510 -1.38 44.31 -8.15
C ALA A 510 -1.19 44.83 -6.70
N GLN A 511 -1.20 43.94 -5.70
CA GLN A 511 -0.95 44.29 -4.30
C GLN A 511 0.54 44.26 -3.92
N ILE A 512 1.40 43.59 -4.71
CA ILE A 512 2.83 43.44 -4.41
C ILE A 512 3.56 44.79 -4.32
N PRO A 513 3.35 45.77 -5.23
CA PRO A 513 4.00 47.07 -5.12
C PRO A 513 3.72 47.77 -3.78
N GLN A 514 2.48 47.67 -3.28
CA GLN A 514 2.11 48.23 -1.98
C GLN A 514 2.82 47.53 -0.82
N LEU A 515 2.91 46.20 -0.86
CA LEU A 515 3.65 45.40 0.12
C LEU A 515 5.15 45.71 0.10
N LEU A 516 5.77 45.80 -1.07
CA LEU A 516 7.21 46.10 -1.20
C LEU A 516 7.54 47.52 -0.77
N ALA A 517 6.66 48.48 -1.04
CA ALA A 517 6.80 49.85 -0.56
C ALA A 517 6.82 49.92 0.98
N GLN A 518 6.07 49.06 1.69
CA GLN A 518 6.12 48.97 3.16
C GLN A 518 7.49 48.52 3.68
N PHE A 519 8.28 47.81 2.86
CA PHE A 519 9.64 47.38 3.19
C PHE A 519 10.73 48.30 2.60
N GLY A 520 10.36 49.43 2.00
CA GLY A 520 11.32 50.39 1.42
C GLY A 520 12.02 49.90 0.14
N LEU A 521 11.48 48.88 -0.53
CA LEU A 521 12.01 48.36 -1.81
C LEU A 521 11.43 49.17 -2.97
N THR A 522 12.26 49.48 -3.97
CA THR A 522 11.85 50.28 -5.14
C THR A 522 10.96 49.49 -6.11
N THR A 523 9.80 50.04 -6.47
CA THR A 523 8.77 49.34 -7.28
C THR A 523 8.92 49.53 -8.79
N ALA A 524 9.72 50.50 -9.25
CA ALA A 524 9.74 50.93 -10.66
C ALA A 524 10.11 49.84 -11.68
N ILE A 525 10.98 48.89 -11.30
CA ILE A 525 11.35 47.75 -12.16
C ILE A 525 10.21 46.72 -12.22
N ILE A 526 9.52 46.53 -11.10
CA ILE A 526 8.46 45.54 -10.94
C ILE A 526 7.19 46.01 -11.65
N ASP A 527 6.85 47.30 -11.58
CA ASP A 527 5.65 47.86 -12.22
C ASP A 527 5.67 47.67 -13.74
N LYS A 528 6.83 47.91 -14.38
CA LYS A 528 6.97 47.74 -15.83
C LYS A 528 6.90 46.26 -16.26
N ALA A 529 7.52 45.37 -15.48
CA ALA A 529 7.46 43.93 -15.74
C ALA A 529 6.03 43.37 -15.52
N LEU A 530 5.34 43.82 -14.47
CA LEU A 530 3.98 43.40 -14.15
C LEU A 530 2.99 43.84 -15.23
N LEU A 531 3.02 45.10 -15.65
CA LEU A 531 2.16 45.63 -16.71
C LEU A 531 2.32 44.84 -18.02
N GLN A 532 3.55 44.55 -18.43
CA GLN A 532 3.82 43.78 -19.66
C GLN A 532 3.42 42.30 -19.56
N SER A 533 3.41 41.73 -18.35
CA SER A 533 3.06 40.33 -18.12
C SER A 533 1.56 40.08 -17.88
N SER A 534 0.78 41.13 -17.61
CA SER A 534 -0.63 41.02 -17.23
C SER A 534 -1.53 40.36 -18.29
N ASP A 535 -1.29 40.62 -19.57
CA ASP A 535 -2.02 39.99 -20.69
C ASP A 535 -1.76 38.48 -20.78
N PHE A 536 -0.55 38.03 -20.41
CA PHE A 536 -0.21 36.61 -20.40
C PHE A 536 -0.77 35.91 -19.17
N LEU A 537 -0.70 36.56 -18.01
CA LEU A 537 -1.20 36.03 -16.73
C LEU A 537 -2.73 35.94 -16.68
N SER A 538 -3.45 36.72 -17.48
CA SER A 538 -4.90 36.61 -17.61
C SER A 538 -5.37 35.49 -18.55
N ASN A 539 -4.46 34.79 -19.22
CA ASN A 539 -4.80 33.68 -20.10
C ASN A 539 -4.80 32.33 -19.33
N PRO A 540 -5.93 31.61 -19.23
CA PRO A 540 -5.96 30.31 -18.55
C PRO A 540 -5.04 29.26 -19.21
N LEU A 541 -4.86 29.31 -20.54
CA LEU A 541 -3.97 28.38 -21.25
C LEU A 541 -2.51 28.58 -20.87
N PHE A 542 -2.14 29.78 -20.41
CA PHE A 542 -0.79 30.04 -19.91
C PHE A 542 -0.46 29.15 -18.71
N TYR A 543 -1.38 28.97 -17.76
CA TYR A 543 -1.13 28.13 -16.58
C TYR A 543 -1.03 26.64 -16.92
N VAL A 544 -1.86 26.16 -17.85
CA VAL A 544 -1.75 24.79 -18.38
C VAL A 544 -0.40 24.59 -19.06
N PHE A 545 0.02 25.55 -19.88
CA PHE A 545 1.31 25.52 -20.57
C PHE A 545 2.50 25.55 -19.59
N ILE A 546 2.47 26.43 -18.59
CA ILE A 546 3.52 26.51 -17.56
C ILE A 546 3.60 25.21 -16.76
N ALA A 547 2.46 24.62 -16.38
CA ALA A 547 2.42 23.36 -15.65
C ALA A 547 2.97 22.20 -16.50
N ALA A 548 2.65 22.16 -17.80
CA ALA A 548 3.20 21.20 -18.75
C ALA A 548 4.72 21.37 -18.91
N CYS A 549 5.19 22.60 -19.15
CA CYS A 549 6.61 22.93 -19.24
C CYS A 549 7.37 22.56 -17.95
N THR A 550 6.80 22.88 -16.79
CA THR A 550 7.40 22.57 -15.48
C THR A 550 7.55 21.05 -15.29
N THR A 551 6.49 20.29 -15.57
CA THR A 551 6.51 18.82 -15.46
C THR A 551 7.52 18.20 -16.44
N PHE A 552 7.59 18.73 -17.66
CA PHE A 552 8.52 18.29 -18.69
C PHE A 552 9.98 18.58 -18.32
N ILE A 553 10.29 19.82 -17.90
CA ILE A 553 11.63 20.25 -17.49
C ILE A 553 12.12 19.45 -16.28
N ILE A 554 11.28 19.31 -15.23
CA ILE A 554 11.64 18.53 -14.04
C ILE A 554 11.96 17.08 -14.43
N GLY A 555 11.12 16.47 -15.27
CA GLY A 555 11.38 15.14 -15.80
C GLY A 555 12.74 15.04 -16.51
N LEU A 556 13.04 15.97 -17.42
CA LEU A 556 14.32 15.99 -18.15
C LEU A 556 15.52 16.19 -17.23
N VAL A 557 15.45 17.15 -16.29
CA VAL A 557 16.53 17.43 -15.33
C VAL A 557 16.81 16.22 -14.45
N VAL A 558 15.76 15.60 -13.89
CA VAL A 558 15.90 14.42 -13.05
C VAL A 558 16.51 13.24 -13.81
N ARG A 559 16.13 13.07 -15.08
CA ARG A 559 16.70 12.05 -15.98
C ARG A 559 18.17 12.34 -16.32
N ALA A 560 18.49 13.58 -16.69
CA ALA A 560 19.84 14.00 -17.10
C ALA A 560 20.85 13.91 -15.95
N LEU A 561 20.47 14.40 -14.77
CA LEU A 561 21.30 14.35 -13.57
C LEU A 561 21.41 12.93 -12.98
N GLY A 562 20.59 11.99 -13.45
CA GLY A 562 20.52 10.66 -12.86
C GLY A 562 20.11 10.70 -11.39
N LEU A 563 19.37 11.72 -10.95
CA LEU A 563 18.79 11.79 -9.60
C LEU A 563 17.79 10.65 -9.37
N ASN A 564 17.24 10.10 -10.46
CA ASN A 564 16.44 8.88 -10.50
C ASN A 564 17.22 7.64 -10.96
N LYS A 565 18.56 7.69 -11.13
CA LYS A 565 19.30 6.45 -11.35
C LYS A 565 19.16 5.64 -10.08
N ASN A 566 18.41 4.55 -10.16
CA ASN A 566 18.55 3.41 -9.28
C ASN A 566 20.05 3.08 -9.31
N ARG A 567 20.82 3.63 -8.37
CA ARG A 567 22.11 3.08 -7.99
C ARG A 567 21.77 1.78 -7.27
N GLY A 568 21.16 0.84 -8.01
CA GLY A 568 21.11 -0.54 -7.62
C GLY A 568 22.53 -0.86 -7.21
N ILE A 569 22.65 -1.41 -6.01
CA ILE A 569 23.91 -1.76 -5.38
C ILE A 569 24.71 -2.51 -6.46
N GLN A 570 25.59 -1.80 -7.18
CA GLN A 570 26.63 -2.49 -7.88
C GLN A 570 27.38 -3.13 -6.73
N PRO A 571 27.47 -4.47 -6.67
CA PRO A 571 28.34 -5.08 -5.70
C PRO A 571 29.66 -4.40 -5.91
N GLU A 572 30.12 -3.62 -4.91
CA GLU A 572 31.50 -3.15 -4.91
C GLU A 572 32.29 -4.42 -5.15
N THR A 573 32.91 -4.52 -6.33
CA THR A 573 33.82 -5.60 -6.64
C THR A 573 34.86 -5.49 -5.55
N ARG A 574 34.71 -6.29 -4.50
CA ARG A 574 35.71 -6.42 -3.45
C ARG A 574 36.95 -6.81 -4.21
N ASN A 575 37.87 -5.87 -4.38
CA ASN A 575 39.21 -6.17 -4.84
C ASN A 575 39.78 -7.12 -3.79
N THR A 576 39.73 -8.42 -4.08
CA THR A 576 40.26 -9.48 -3.21
C THR A 576 41.79 -9.51 -3.21
N ASN A 577 42.45 -8.48 -3.74
CA ASN A 577 43.90 -8.41 -3.92
C ASN A 577 44.62 -7.59 -2.83
N SER A 578 44.05 -7.48 -1.63
CA SER A 578 44.77 -6.91 -0.48
C SER A 578 44.47 -7.69 0.80
N ILE A 579 45.14 -8.83 0.93
CA ILE A 579 45.65 -9.36 2.21
C ILE A 579 47.09 -9.79 1.95
#